data_AF-A0AB34P916-F1
#
_entry.id   AF-A0AB34P916-F1
#
_cell.length_a   1.000
_cell.length_b   1.000
_cell.length_c   1.000
_cell.angle_alpha   90.00
_cell.angle_beta   90.00
_cell.angle_gamma   90.00
#
_symmetry.space_group_name_H-M   'P 1'
#
loop_
_entity.id
_entity.type
_entity.pdbx_description
1 polymer ?
#
loop_
_entity_poly.entity_id
_entity_poly.type
_entity_poly.pdbx_seq_one_letter_code
_entity_poly.pdbx_strand_id
1 'polypeptide(L)'
;MTKSVEHCFYDSSGTLGPHGDSDYRNYYGVNPISHIAQNYAHLAHDRRPPEIRIDLKSLGLDPRQLERNGLELGSAKTFNIVDLGKDGYGMVQFKDTGARGVSSPNFATPSELGRTLTPAEAGHPDHAMHQQIRSKVEQLDAANGRTFDATSERMTASLLTLAKDNGLSRMDHVLLSEKTKDSPTAQTLFVVQGDPKDPAMLRAHMPTADAAQRPVQESFTQLESVNQRLAHERTQELAMEQQRSQEQQQRGPVPSL
;
A
#
# COMPACT_ATOMS: atom_id res chain seq x y z
N MET A 1 -39.59 9.61 9.27
CA MET A 1 -38.11 9.55 9.29
C MET A 1 -37.63 10.86 9.85
N THR A 2 -37.30 10.86 11.14
CA THR A 2 -37.22 12.02 12.02
C THR A 2 -35.86 12.69 11.95
N LYS A 3 -35.88 14.01 11.75
CA LYS A 3 -34.78 14.99 11.90
C LYS A 3 -34.14 15.05 13.31
N SER A 4 -34.24 13.98 14.11
CA SER A 4 -33.83 13.96 15.53
C SER A 4 -32.60 13.10 15.85
N VAL A 5 -31.96 12.48 14.86
CA VAL A 5 -30.77 11.63 15.12
C VAL A 5 -29.45 12.39 14.87
N GLU A 6 -29.46 13.52 14.16
CA GLU A 6 -28.24 14.26 13.84
C GLU A 6 -27.78 15.23 14.94
N HIS A 7 -28.55 15.45 16.00
CA HIS A 7 -28.29 16.54 16.96
C HIS A 7 -27.65 16.11 18.30
N CYS A 8 -27.28 14.84 18.51
CA CYS A 8 -26.89 14.40 19.87
C CYS A 8 -25.59 13.61 20.02
N PHE A 9 -24.71 13.50 19.01
CA PHE A 9 -23.40 12.85 19.21
C PHE A 9 -22.17 13.76 19.09
N TYR A 10 -22.29 14.94 18.50
CA TYR A 10 -21.16 15.84 18.26
C TYR A 10 -21.31 17.25 18.85
N ASP A 11 -22.42 17.53 19.55
CA ASP A 11 -22.76 18.88 20.02
C ASP A 11 -23.06 18.92 21.54
N SER A 12 -22.27 18.22 22.34
CA SER A 12 -22.27 18.41 23.79
C SER A 12 -21.10 19.29 24.19
N SER A 13 -21.40 20.40 24.88
CA SER A 13 -20.46 21.32 25.54
C SER A 13 -19.10 20.67 25.81
N GLY A 14 -18.09 21.11 25.06
CA GLY A 14 -16.78 20.50 25.08
C GLY A 14 -16.08 20.70 26.42
N THR A 15 -15.79 19.62 27.14
CA THR A 15 -14.99 19.62 28.37
C THR A 15 -13.58 19.06 28.16
N LEU A 16 -13.21 18.84 26.90
CA LEU A 16 -11.91 18.29 26.54
C LEU A 16 -10.88 19.41 26.42
N GLY A 17 -9.61 19.03 26.39
CA GLY A 17 -8.52 20.00 26.25
C GLY A 17 -7.95 20.47 27.58
N PRO A 18 -6.76 21.09 27.56
CA PRO A 18 -6.10 21.64 28.75
C PRO A 18 -6.94 22.67 29.51
N HIS A 19 -7.91 23.27 28.81
CA HIS A 19 -8.76 24.33 29.32
C HIS A 19 -10.21 23.89 29.55
N GLY A 20 -10.52 22.61 29.29
CA GLY A 20 -11.84 22.03 29.56
C GLY A 20 -12.99 22.71 28.82
N ASP A 21 -12.73 23.28 27.65
CA ASP A 21 -13.70 24.03 26.85
C ASP A 21 -13.66 23.67 25.36
N SER A 22 -13.01 22.56 25.00
CA SER A 22 -12.94 22.07 23.63
C SER A 22 -13.86 20.90 23.40
N ASP A 23 -14.60 20.96 22.29
CA ASP A 23 -15.35 19.81 21.79
C ASP A 23 -14.41 18.76 21.21
N TYR A 24 -14.97 17.60 20.89
CA TYR A 24 -14.21 16.47 20.35
C TYR A 24 -13.47 16.81 19.05
N ARG A 25 -14.10 17.56 18.14
CA ARG A 25 -13.52 17.88 16.82
C ARG A 25 -12.31 18.79 16.97
N ASN A 26 -12.41 19.80 17.83
CA ASN A 26 -11.36 20.77 18.07
C ASN A 26 -10.24 20.22 18.98
N TYR A 27 -10.57 19.33 19.91
CA TYR A 27 -9.58 18.65 20.73
C TYR A 27 -8.73 17.67 19.92
N TYR A 28 -9.34 16.83 19.08
CA TYR A 28 -8.61 15.85 18.27
C TYR A 28 -8.13 16.38 16.92
N GLY A 29 -8.73 17.46 16.41
CA GLY A 29 -8.37 18.12 15.15
C GLY A 29 -6.96 18.72 15.15
N VAL A 30 -6.36 18.92 16.33
CA VAL A 30 -4.96 19.30 16.51
C VAL A 30 -4.01 18.32 15.82
N ASN A 31 -4.33 17.03 15.83
CA ASN A 31 -3.41 16.00 15.37
C ASN A 31 -3.19 15.99 13.84
N PRO A 32 -4.22 15.96 12.97
CA PRO A 32 -3.98 16.02 11.53
C PRO A 32 -3.29 17.31 11.10
N ILE A 33 -3.57 18.45 11.75
CA ILE A 33 -2.91 19.73 11.44
C ILE A 33 -1.43 19.69 11.85
N SER A 34 -1.13 19.24 13.07
CA SER A 34 0.25 19.04 13.54
C SER A 34 1.02 18.06 12.64
N HIS A 35 0.38 16.95 12.24
CA HIS A 35 1.01 15.95 11.37
C HIS A 35 1.36 16.50 9.98
N ILE A 36 0.46 17.26 9.36
CA ILE A 36 0.73 17.91 8.07
C ILE A 36 1.89 18.90 8.22
N ALA A 37 1.90 19.70 9.29
CA ALA A 37 2.95 20.70 9.54
C ALA A 37 4.33 20.06 9.74
N GLN A 38 4.43 19.01 10.56
CA GLN A 38 5.68 18.28 10.83
C GLN A 38 6.28 17.63 9.58
N ASN A 39 5.42 17.18 8.65
CA ASN A 39 5.85 16.51 7.42
C ASN A 39 5.93 17.46 6.21
N TYR A 40 5.61 18.75 6.39
CA TYR A 40 5.47 19.69 5.29
C TYR A 40 6.75 19.83 4.45
N ALA A 41 7.91 19.83 5.10
CA ALA A 41 9.20 19.89 4.41
C ALA A 41 9.45 18.66 3.52
N HIS A 42 8.94 17.48 3.89
CA HIS A 42 9.08 16.25 3.11
C HIS A 42 8.16 16.22 1.89
N LEU A 43 7.09 17.02 1.85
CA LEU A 43 6.21 17.12 0.68
C LEU A 43 6.93 17.75 -0.54
N ALA A 44 8.11 18.32 -0.29
CA ALA A 44 8.76 19.23 -1.20
C ALA A 44 10.05 18.71 -1.84
N HIS A 45 10.61 17.53 -1.51
CA HIS A 45 11.85 16.95 -2.09
C HIS A 45 12.64 17.90 -3.05
N ASP A 46 12.37 17.87 -4.36
CA ASP A 46 13.01 18.71 -5.40
C ASP A 46 12.13 19.86 -5.94
N ARG A 47 11.03 20.19 -5.27
CA ARG A 47 10.02 21.17 -5.70
C ARG A 47 9.62 22.13 -4.58
N ARG A 48 8.85 23.16 -4.91
CA ARG A 48 8.25 24.00 -3.86
C ARG A 48 7.17 23.18 -3.14
N PRO A 49 7.09 23.24 -1.79
CA PRO A 49 6.00 22.61 -1.05
C PRO A 49 4.64 23.09 -1.58
N PRO A 50 3.63 22.20 -1.67
CA PRO A 50 2.31 22.57 -2.16
C PRO A 50 1.58 23.50 -1.18
N GLU A 51 0.70 24.35 -1.68
CA GLU A 51 -0.26 25.09 -0.85
C GLU A 51 -1.23 24.11 -0.19
N ILE A 52 -1.34 24.16 1.13
CA ILE A 52 -2.28 23.33 1.88
C ILE A 52 -3.62 24.04 1.97
N ARG A 53 -4.67 23.37 1.51
CA ARG A 53 -6.03 23.91 1.43
C ARG A 53 -6.97 23.01 2.23
N ILE A 54 -7.63 23.53 3.25
CA ILE A 54 -8.47 22.75 4.18
C ILE A 54 -9.77 23.52 4.41
N ASP A 55 -10.94 22.90 4.23
CA ASP A 55 -12.22 23.53 4.56
C ASP A 55 -12.49 23.42 6.07
N LEU A 56 -11.99 24.39 6.85
CA LEU A 56 -12.09 24.35 8.31
C LEU A 56 -13.53 24.44 8.79
N LYS A 57 -14.33 25.27 8.12
CA LYS A 57 -15.73 25.51 8.47
C LYS A 57 -16.58 24.26 8.27
N SER A 58 -16.45 23.57 7.13
CA SER A 58 -17.17 22.31 6.89
C SER A 58 -16.70 21.18 7.82
N LEU A 59 -15.43 21.21 8.25
CA LEU A 59 -14.89 20.29 9.24
C LEU A 59 -15.25 20.65 10.70
N GLY A 60 -15.83 21.85 10.94
CA GLY A 60 -16.15 22.35 12.27
C GLY A 60 -14.91 22.62 13.13
N LEU A 61 -13.78 22.94 12.51
CA LEU A 61 -12.52 23.25 13.17
C LEU A 61 -12.37 24.76 13.38
N ASP A 62 -12.20 25.18 14.62
CA ASP A 62 -11.90 26.55 15.01
C ASP A 62 -10.39 26.73 15.19
N PRO A 63 -9.73 27.63 14.45
CA PRO A 63 -8.29 27.83 14.53
C PRO A 63 -7.76 28.17 15.93
N ARG A 64 -8.52 28.96 16.70
CA ARG A 64 -8.10 29.39 18.04
C ARG A 64 -8.20 28.25 19.04
N GLN A 65 -9.22 27.40 18.90
CA GLN A 65 -9.35 26.20 19.73
C GLN A 65 -8.24 25.18 19.42
N LEU A 66 -7.87 25.00 18.15
CA LEU A 66 -6.74 24.15 17.76
C LEU A 66 -5.43 24.62 18.42
N GLU A 67 -5.10 25.91 18.35
CA GLU A 67 -3.91 26.47 19.01
C GLU A 67 -3.97 26.34 20.53
N ARG A 68 -5.13 26.58 21.15
CA ARG A 68 -5.32 26.42 22.61
C ARG A 68 -5.14 24.97 23.08
N ASN A 69 -5.50 24.00 22.25
CA ASN A 69 -5.36 22.57 22.56
C ASN A 69 -3.93 22.06 22.36
N GLY A 70 -3.05 22.82 21.69
CA GLY A 70 -1.63 22.53 21.59
C GLY A 70 -1.23 21.95 20.24
N LEU A 71 -0.91 22.79 19.27
CA LEU A 71 -0.38 22.38 17.97
C LEU A 71 1.14 22.17 18.06
N GLU A 72 1.61 21.09 17.44
CA GLU A 72 3.02 20.77 17.32
C GLU A 72 3.44 20.83 15.85
N LEU A 73 4.13 21.90 15.48
CA LEU A 73 4.47 22.19 14.08
C LEU A 73 5.89 21.73 13.70
N GLY A 74 6.54 20.95 14.57
CA GLY A 74 7.90 20.46 14.38
C GLY A 74 8.95 21.56 14.54
N SER A 75 9.83 21.74 13.56
CA SER A 75 10.85 22.79 13.57
C SER A 75 10.32 24.17 13.18
N ALA A 76 9.10 24.25 12.64
CA ALA A 76 8.47 25.50 12.23
C ALA A 76 7.76 26.16 13.41
N LYS A 77 7.88 27.49 13.54
CA LYS A 77 7.13 28.26 14.56
C LYS A 77 5.70 28.58 14.13
N THR A 78 5.46 28.57 12.82
CA THR A 78 4.17 28.90 12.24
C THR A 78 3.90 28.03 11.01
N PHE A 79 2.64 27.73 10.76
CA PHE A 79 2.21 26.94 9.61
C PHE A 79 1.00 27.60 8.92
N ASN A 80 1.13 27.88 7.62
CA ASN A 80 0.10 28.59 6.84
C ASN A 80 -0.74 27.60 6.03
N ILE A 81 -2.06 27.77 6.08
CA ILE A 81 -3.02 27.07 5.23
C ILE A 81 -4.02 28.04 4.61
N VAL A 82 -4.71 27.61 3.55
CA VAL A 82 -5.83 28.33 2.95
C VAL A 82 -7.13 27.63 3.33
N ASP A 83 -8.06 28.37 3.95
CA ASP A 83 -9.42 27.87 4.20
C ASP A 83 -10.29 27.95 2.94
N LEU A 84 -10.84 26.80 2.53
CA LEU A 84 -11.63 26.65 1.31
C LEU A 84 -13.11 27.03 1.47
N GLY A 85 -13.60 27.19 2.70
CA GLY A 85 -15.01 27.46 2.95
C GLY A 85 -15.49 28.75 2.28
N LYS A 86 -16.69 28.72 1.67
CA LYS A 86 -17.42 29.96 1.33
C LYS A 86 -17.76 30.63 2.68
N ASP A 87 -17.10 31.74 2.98
CA ASP A 87 -17.00 32.40 4.31
C ASP A 87 -16.10 31.69 5.34
N GLY A 88 -15.09 30.95 4.87
CA GLY A 88 -14.00 30.45 5.70
C GLY A 88 -13.05 31.56 6.15
N TYR A 89 -12.03 31.20 6.92
CA TYR A 89 -11.09 32.15 7.53
C TYR A 89 -10.07 32.78 6.56
N GLY A 90 -10.08 32.40 5.27
CA GLY A 90 -9.06 32.83 4.31
C GLY A 90 -7.71 32.17 4.59
N MET A 91 -6.59 32.92 4.47
CA MET A 91 -5.30 32.41 4.94
C MET A 91 -5.29 32.32 6.46
N VAL A 92 -5.07 31.12 6.98
CA VAL A 92 -4.93 30.85 8.41
C VAL A 92 -3.48 30.52 8.71
N GLN A 93 -2.90 31.25 9.67
CA GLN A 93 -1.58 30.97 10.19
C GLN A 93 -1.71 30.40 11.59
N PHE A 94 -1.30 29.14 11.75
CA PHE A 94 -1.19 28.48 13.04
C PHE A 94 0.15 28.78 13.69
N LYS A 95 0.19 28.87 15.01
CA LYS A 95 1.39 28.95 15.83
C LYS A 95 1.67 27.61 16.52
N ASP A 96 2.95 27.33 16.69
CA ASP A 96 3.39 26.22 17.53
C ASP A 96 3.08 26.56 19.00
N THR A 97 2.24 25.76 19.64
CA THR A 97 1.80 25.98 21.03
C THR A 97 2.17 24.81 21.96
N GLY A 98 2.84 23.80 21.41
CA GLY A 98 3.41 22.64 22.09
C GLY A 98 2.36 21.58 22.45
N ALA A 99 2.79 20.31 22.55
CA ALA A 99 1.91 19.21 22.93
C ALA A 99 1.44 19.36 24.40
N ARG A 100 0.13 19.56 24.61
CA ARG A 100 -0.45 19.79 25.96
C ARG A 100 -1.36 18.66 26.42
N GLY A 101 -0.87 17.43 26.41
CA GLY A 101 -1.59 16.29 27.01
C GLY A 101 -2.85 15.85 26.26
N VAL A 102 -3.04 16.32 25.01
CA VAL A 102 -3.89 15.60 24.07
C VAL A 102 -3.23 14.26 23.85
N SER A 103 -3.82 13.18 24.39
CA SER A 103 -3.47 11.84 23.93
C SER A 103 -3.76 11.83 22.45
N SER A 104 -2.73 12.01 21.62
CA SER A 104 -2.83 11.70 20.21
C SER A 104 -3.41 10.28 20.20
N PRO A 105 -4.60 10.04 19.62
CA PRO A 105 -4.79 8.70 19.08
C PRO A 105 -3.57 8.51 18.19
N ASN A 106 -2.94 7.34 18.18
CA ASN A 106 -1.80 7.08 17.32
C ASN A 106 -2.18 7.39 15.86
N PHE A 107 -2.13 8.66 15.45
CA PHE A 107 -1.53 9.07 14.22
C PHE A 107 -0.12 8.64 14.48
N ALA A 108 0.18 7.43 14.04
CA ALA A 108 1.55 7.03 13.88
C ALA A 108 2.28 8.28 13.34
N THR A 109 3.52 8.47 13.77
CA THR A 109 4.51 9.01 12.82
C THR A 109 4.22 8.38 11.45
N PRO A 110 4.63 8.92 10.31
CA PRO A 110 4.79 8.04 9.15
C PRO A 110 5.90 7.01 9.47
N SER A 111 5.80 6.21 10.55
CA SER A 111 5.94 4.78 10.42
C SER A 111 5.28 4.43 9.10
N GLU A 112 6.09 3.81 8.26
CA GLU A 112 5.81 3.34 6.92
C GLU A 112 4.62 2.33 6.86
N LEU A 113 3.74 2.32 7.86
CA LEU A 113 2.53 1.51 8.01
C LEU A 113 1.33 2.02 7.20
N GLY A 114 1.56 2.92 6.26
CA GLY A 114 0.59 3.31 5.24
C GLY A 114 1.17 3.40 3.83
N ARG A 115 2.48 3.22 3.65
CA ARG A 115 3.01 2.93 2.32
C ARG A 115 2.79 1.44 2.12
N THR A 116 1.81 1.09 1.30
CA THR A 116 1.74 -0.28 0.80
C THR A 116 3.08 -0.54 0.12
N LEU A 117 3.93 -1.32 0.78
CA LEU A 117 5.24 -1.65 0.26
C LEU A 117 5.02 -2.30 -1.10
N THR A 118 5.76 -1.86 -2.10
CA THR A 118 5.75 -2.51 -3.40
C THR A 118 6.74 -3.68 -3.40
N PRO A 119 6.57 -4.68 -4.27
CA PRO A 119 7.55 -5.76 -4.41
C PRO A 119 8.99 -5.29 -4.71
N ALA A 120 9.18 -4.07 -5.21
CA ALA A 120 10.51 -3.50 -5.42
C ALA A 120 11.25 -3.18 -4.09
N GLU A 121 10.53 -3.09 -2.97
CA GLU A 121 11.06 -2.66 -1.67
C GLU A 121 11.32 -3.85 -0.74
N ALA A 122 12.44 -3.80 0.01
CA ALA A 122 12.97 -4.95 0.75
C ALA A 122 12.04 -5.55 1.81
N GLY A 123 11.07 -4.76 2.32
CA GLY A 123 10.11 -5.20 3.32
C GLY A 123 8.88 -5.92 2.76
N HIS A 124 8.71 -6.00 1.44
CA HIS A 124 7.55 -6.66 0.85
C HIS A 124 7.72 -8.19 0.80
N PRO A 125 6.69 -9.01 1.09
CA PRO A 125 6.78 -10.48 1.06
C PRO A 125 7.24 -11.03 -0.29
N ASP A 126 6.90 -10.35 -1.39
CA ASP A 126 7.29 -10.77 -2.75
C ASP A 126 8.63 -10.19 -3.23
N HIS A 127 9.36 -9.48 -2.37
CA HIS A 127 10.61 -8.83 -2.75
C HIS A 127 11.65 -9.81 -3.27
N ALA A 128 11.81 -10.95 -2.61
CA ALA A 128 12.78 -11.96 -3.02
C ALA A 128 12.51 -12.47 -4.44
N MET A 129 11.24 -12.77 -4.75
CA MET A 129 10.84 -13.23 -6.08
C MET A 129 10.94 -12.11 -7.12
N HIS A 130 10.60 -10.87 -6.75
CA HIS A 130 10.80 -9.70 -7.59
C HIS A 130 12.27 -9.52 -7.98
N GLN A 131 13.21 -9.65 -7.02
CA GLN A 131 14.65 -9.54 -7.30
C GLN A 131 15.16 -10.67 -8.19
N GLN A 132 14.68 -11.90 -7.99
CA GLN A 132 15.02 -13.02 -8.88
C GLN A 132 14.58 -12.74 -10.32
N ILE A 133 13.33 -12.32 -10.52
CA ILE A 133 12.81 -12.00 -11.85
C ILE A 133 13.57 -10.83 -12.46
N ARG A 134 13.81 -9.75 -11.71
CA ARG A 134 14.58 -8.60 -12.17
C ARG A 134 15.95 -9.03 -12.70
N SER A 135 16.66 -9.86 -11.93
CA SER A 135 17.98 -10.36 -12.29
C SER A 135 17.95 -11.19 -13.58
N LYS A 136 16.88 -11.97 -13.80
CA LYS A 136 16.70 -12.79 -15.02
C LYS A 136 16.32 -11.95 -16.22
N VAL A 137 15.50 -10.92 -16.04
CA VAL A 137 15.18 -9.94 -17.10
C VAL A 137 16.42 -9.14 -17.48
N GLU A 138 17.25 -8.74 -16.51
CA GLU A 138 18.52 -8.07 -16.79
C GLU A 138 19.50 -8.96 -17.59
N GLN A 139 19.59 -10.25 -17.25
CA GLN A 139 20.35 -11.22 -18.04
C GLN A 139 19.77 -11.38 -19.45
N LEU A 140 18.44 -11.38 -19.59
CA LEU A 140 17.76 -11.44 -20.88
C LEU A 140 18.08 -10.19 -21.72
N ASP A 141 18.03 -8.99 -21.13
CA ASP A 141 18.36 -7.74 -21.81
C ASP A 141 19.82 -7.75 -22.29
N ALA A 142 20.75 -8.13 -21.40
CA ALA A 142 22.17 -8.22 -21.74
C ALA A 142 22.42 -9.21 -22.89
N ALA A 143 21.75 -10.37 -22.90
CA ALA A 143 21.81 -11.35 -23.99
C ALA A 143 21.28 -10.80 -25.33
N ASN A 144 20.42 -9.78 -25.30
CA ASN A 144 19.88 -9.09 -26.47
C ASN A 144 20.57 -7.74 -26.75
N GLY A 145 21.71 -7.45 -26.11
CA GLY A 145 22.46 -6.21 -26.31
C GLY A 145 21.77 -4.95 -25.76
N ARG A 146 20.85 -5.12 -24.82
CA ARG A 146 20.13 -4.04 -24.13
C ARG A 146 20.61 -3.92 -22.69
N THR A 147 20.46 -2.73 -22.13
CA THR A 147 20.60 -2.50 -20.69
C THR A 147 19.22 -2.49 -20.05
N PHE A 148 19.15 -2.86 -18.78
CA PHE A 148 17.91 -2.79 -18.01
C PHE A 148 17.35 -1.37 -18.02
N ASP A 149 16.09 -1.22 -18.44
CA ASP A 149 15.41 0.07 -18.61
C ASP A 149 13.97 0.05 -18.06
N ALA A 150 13.21 1.14 -18.26
CA ALA A 150 11.82 1.23 -17.79
C ALA A 150 10.88 0.15 -18.39
N THR A 151 11.21 -0.38 -19.57
CA THR A 151 10.48 -1.52 -20.16
C THR A 151 10.81 -2.81 -19.43
N SER A 152 12.07 -3.00 -19.06
CA SER A 152 12.52 -4.12 -18.22
C SER A 152 11.87 -4.09 -16.83
N GLU A 153 11.62 -2.91 -16.26
CA GLU A 153 10.84 -2.75 -15.01
C GLU A 153 9.38 -3.19 -15.17
N ARG A 154 8.70 -2.72 -16.22
CA ARG A 154 7.32 -3.15 -16.53
C ARG A 154 7.23 -4.66 -16.76
N MET A 155 8.21 -5.21 -17.47
CA MET A 155 8.32 -6.65 -17.70
C MET A 155 8.51 -7.40 -16.38
N THR A 156 9.42 -6.95 -15.50
CA THR A 156 9.66 -7.56 -14.19
C THR A 156 8.38 -7.61 -13.35
N ALA A 157 7.63 -6.50 -13.26
CA ALA A 157 6.38 -6.45 -12.51
C ALA A 157 5.28 -7.34 -13.10
N SER A 158 5.16 -7.36 -14.43
CA SER A 158 4.20 -8.21 -15.14
C SER A 158 4.49 -9.70 -14.95
N LEU A 159 5.77 -10.09 -15.06
CA LEU A 159 6.21 -11.48 -14.90
C LEU A 159 6.07 -11.97 -13.46
N LEU A 160 6.28 -11.10 -12.45
CA LEU A 160 6.02 -11.44 -11.04
C LEU A 160 4.56 -11.80 -10.81
N THR A 161 3.65 -10.98 -11.34
CA THR A 161 2.21 -11.20 -11.25
C THR A 161 1.83 -12.51 -11.93
N LEU A 162 2.29 -12.73 -13.17
CA LEU A 162 2.06 -13.96 -13.92
C LEU A 162 2.55 -15.20 -13.17
N ALA A 163 3.76 -15.15 -12.63
CA ALA A 163 4.37 -16.28 -11.93
C ALA A 163 3.54 -16.70 -10.71
N LYS A 164 3.14 -15.72 -9.88
CA LYS A 164 2.33 -16.00 -8.69
C LYS A 164 0.92 -16.48 -9.03
N ASP A 165 0.29 -15.89 -10.05
CA ASP A 165 -1.03 -16.30 -10.53
C ASP A 165 -1.04 -17.76 -11.02
N ASN A 166 0.11 -18.25 -11.51
CA ASN A 166 0.30 -19.62 -12.00
C ASN A 166 0.96 -20.55 -10.97
N GLY A 167 1.05 -20.15 -9.70
CA GLY A 167 1.54 -20.99 -8.61
C GLY A 167 3.05 -21.26 -8.62
N LEU A 168 3.85 -20.47 -9.36
CA LEU A 168 5.31 -20.52 -9.24
C LEU A 168 5.73 -19.88 -7.92
N SER A 169 6.65 -20.54 -7.20
CA SER A 169 7.16 -20.08 -5.91
C SER A 169 8.56 -19.48 -5.99
N ARG A 170 9.26 -19.67 -7.12
CA ARG A 170 10.57 -19.09 -7.42
C ARG A 170 10.73 -18.90 -8.93
N MET A 171 11.77 -18.16 -9.33
CA MET A 171 12.09 -17.96 -10.75
C MET A 171 13.48 -18.49 -11.10
N ASP A 172 13.53 -19.53 -11.95
CA ASP A 172 14.80 -20.09 -12.40
C ASP A 172 15.20 -19.53 -13.78
N HIS A 173 14.23 -19.34 -14.70
CA HIS A 173 14.49 -18.82 -16.06
C HIS A 173 13.40 -17.87 -16.57
N VAL A 174 13.83 -16.86 -17.33
CA VAL A 174 12.97 -16.02 -18.18
C VAL A 174 13.47 -16.17 -19.62
N LEU A 175 12.59 -16.63 -20.51
CA LEU A 175 12.95 -17.01 -21.88
C LEU A 175 12.00 -16.34 -22.89
N LEU A 176 12.52 -16.05 -24.08
CA LEU A 176 11.73 -15.58 -25.22
C LEU A 176 11.37 -16.74 -26.13
N SER A 177 10.21 -16.65 -26.79
CA SER A 177 9.82 -17.62 -27.82
C SER A 177 10.79 -17.58 -28.98
N GLU A 178 11.16 -18.76 -29.47
CA GLU A 178 11.89 -18.89 -30.72
C GLU A 178 10.96 -18.67 -31.91
N LYS A 179 11.52 -18.32 -33.06
CA LYS A 179 10.78 -18.21 -34.31
C LYS A 179 10.18 -19.56 -34.67
N THR A 180 8.88 -19.59 -34.94
CA THR A 180 8.20 -20.74 -35.54
C THR A 180 7.68 -20.36 -36.93
N LYS A 181 7.02 -21.30 -37.62
CA LYS A 181 6.36 -21.00 -38.91
C LYS A 181 5.22 -19.99 -38.74
N ASP A 182 4.58 -20.00 -37.57
CA ASP A 182 3.35 -19.26 -37.29
C ASP A 182 3.57 -18.05 -36.36
N SER A 183 4.79 -17.88 -35.80
CA SER A 183 5.09 -16.85 -34.81
C SER A 183 6.51 -16.29 -34.97
N PRO A 184 6.69 -14.95 -34.97
CA PRO A 184 8.03 -14.34 -34.94
C PRO A 184 8.77 -14.62 -33.63
N THR A 185 10.10 -14.51 -33.66
CA THR A 185 10.94 -14.54 -32.45
C THR A 185 10.44 -13.52 -31.44
N ALA A 186 10.55 -13.86 -30.15
CA ALA A 186 10.27 -12.97 -29.03
C ALA A 186 8.83 -12.47 -28.95
N GLN A 187 7.86 -13.13 -29.59
CA GLN A 187 6.45 -12.80 -29.44
C GLN A 187 5.90 -13.11 -28.04
N THR A 188 6.43 -14.16 -27.40
CA THR A 188 5.97 -14.64 -26.09
C THR A 188 7.13 -14.72 -25.11
N LEU A 189 6.91 -14.30 -23.87
CA LEU A 189 7.79 -14.52 -22.74
C LEU A 189 7.33 -15.73 -21.95
N PHE A 190 8.29 -16.55 -21.52
CA PHE A 190 8.09 -17.69 -20.64
C PHE A 190 8.82 -17.46 -19.33
N VAL A 191 8.13 -17.77 -18.24
CA VAL A 191 8.71 -17.90 -16.90
C VAL A 191 8.74 -19.36 -16.54
N VAL A 192 9.88 -19.83 -16.03
CA VAL A 192 10.09 -21.26 -15.74
C VAL A 192 10.69 -21.44 -14.36
N GLN A 193 10.14 -22.41 -13.63
CA GLN A 193 10.68 -22.97 -12.39
C GLN A 193 11.09 -24.43 -12.66
N GLY A 194 12.33 -24.75 -12.33
CA GLY A 194 12.99 -26.02 -12.68
C GLY A 194 13.90 -25.90 -13.91
N ASP A 195 14.48 -27.02 -14.32
CA ASP A 195 15.24 -27.11 -15.56
C ASP A 195 14.27 -27.07 -16.76
N PRO A 196 14.47 -26.21 -17.77
CA PRO A 196 13.64 -26.18 -18.98
C PRO A 196 13.55 -27.50 -19.75
N LYS A 197 14.46 -28.45 -19.50
CA LYS A 197 14.48 -29.79 -20.08
C LYS A 197 13.80 -30.85 -19.20
N ASP A 198 13.45 -30.50 -17.96
CA ASP A 198 12.74 -31.40 -17.04
C ASP A 198 11.23 -31.37 -17.35
N PRO A 199 10.58 -32.51 -17.64
CA PRO A 199 9.14 -32.59 -17.82
C PRO A 199 8.32 -32.11 -16.61
N ALA A 200 8.89 -32.15 -15.41
CA ALA A 200 8.25 -31.68 -14.18
C ALA A 200 8.40 -30.16 -13.96
N MET A 201 8.96 -29.41 -14.91
CA MET A 201 9.06 -27.96 -14.82
C MET A 201 7.67 -27.31 -14.70
N LEU A 202 7.59 -26.25 -13.90
CA LEU A 202 6.43 -25.36 -13.90
C LEU A 202 6.75 -24.19 -14.83
N ARG A 203 5.79 -23.83 -15.69
CA ARG A 203 5.95 -22.69 -16.59
C ARG A 203 4.65 -21.90 -16.73
N ALA A 204 4.80 -20.61 -16.91
CA ALA A 204 3.74 -19.72 -17.36
C ALA A 204 4.25 -18.85 -18.50
N HIS A 205 3.34 -18.20 -19.22
CA HIS A 205 3.70 -17.40 -20.39
C HIS A 205 2.76 -16.21 -20.57
N MET A 206 3.27 -15.18 -21.25
CA MET A 206 2.46 -14.04 -21.68
C MET A 206 3.04 -13.38 -22.93
N PRO A 207 2.25 -12.62 -23.71
CA PRO A 207 2.77 -11.84 -24.83
C PRO A 207 3.84 -10.85 -24.35
N THR A 208 4.94 -10.75 -25.11
CA THR A 208 6.04 -9.82 -24.79
C THR A 208 5.55 -8.37 -24.80
N ALA A 209 4.64 -8.03 -25.72
CA ALA A 209 4.04 -6.70 -25.81
C ALA A 209 3.29 -6.34 -24.52
N ASP A 210 2.47 -7.26 -24.00
CA ASP A 210 1.71 -7.03 -22.76
C ASP A 210 2.64 -6.80 -21.58
N ALA A 211 3.68 -7.62 -21.44
CA ALA A 211 4.68 -7.48 -20.37
C ALA A 211 5.45 -6.15 -20.47
N ALA A 212 5.74 -5.70 -21.69
CA ALA A 212 6.49 -4.48 -21.95
C ALA A 212 5.65 -3.20 -21.86
N GLN A 213 4.32 -3.29 -22.01
CA GLN A 213 3.42 -2.12 -22.06
C GLN A 213 2.64 -1.91 -20.77
N ARG A 214 2.32 -2.97 -20.01
CA ARG A 214 1.54 -2.86 -18.78
C ARG A 214 2.26 -1.98 -17.76
N PRO A 215 1.63 -0.92 -17.24
CA PRO A 215 2.22 -0.09 -16.19
C PRO A 215 2.62 -0.92 -14.97
N VAL A 216 3.74 -0.54 -14.33
CA VAL A 216 4.23 -1.20 -13.09
C VAL A 216 3.15 -1.19 -12.02
N GLN A 217 2.50 -0.04 -11.82
CA GLN A 217 1.45 0.14 -10.81
C GLN A 217 0.27 -0.82 -11.04
N GLU A 218 -0.17 -0.97 -12.29
CA GLU A 218 -1.28 -1.88 -12.62
C GLU A 218 -0.90 -3.34 -12.33
N SER A 219 0.33 -3.74 -12.67
CA SER A 219 0.83 -5.08 -12.37
C SER A 219 0.87 -5.35 -10.86
N PHE A 220 1.33 -4.38 -10.05
CA PHE A 220 1.34 -4.53 -8.60
C PHE A 220 -0.07 -4.57 -7.99
N THR A 221 -1.02 -3.78 -8.49
CA THR A 221 -2.43 -3.90 -8.07
C THR A 221 -3.01 -5.28 -8.41
N GLN A 222 -2.70 -5.83 -9.59
CA GLN A 222 -3.12 -7.20 -9.95
C GLN A 222 -2.47 -8.24 -9.02
N LEU A 223 -1.18 -8.08 -8.74
CA LEU A 223 -0.45 -8.96 -7.83
C LEU A 223 -1.05 -8.96 -6.42
N GLU A 224 -1.47 -7.81 -5.89
CA GLU A 224 -2.14 -7.74 -4.59
C GLU A 224 -3.44 -8.56 -4.57
N SER A 225 -4.23 -8.50 -5.65
CA SER A 225 -5.44 -9.33 -5.79
C SER A 225 -5.11 -10.83 -5.83
N VAL A 226 -4.06 -11.22 -6.56
CA VAL A 226 -3.56 -12.61 -6.59
C VAL A 226 -3.12 -13.06 -5.19
N ASN A 227 -2.38 -12.21 -4.47
CA ASN A 227 -1.90 -12.50 -3.11
C ASN A 227 -3.05 -12.73 -2.13
N GLN A 228 -4.07 -11.87 -2.19
CA GLN A 228 -5.25 -12.02 -1.36
C GLN A 228 -5.95 -13.35 -1.67
N ARG A 229 -6.15 -13.69 -2.94
CA ARG A 229 -6.78 -14.96 -3.34
C ARG A 229 -6.00 -16.16 -2.80
N LEU A 230 -4.68 -16.21 -3.03
CA LEU A 230 -3.80 -17.29 -2.54
C LEU A 230 -3.79 -17.40 -1.01
N ALA A 231 -3.86 -16.28 -0.30
CA ALA A 231 -3.95 -16.29 1.16
C ALA A 231 -5.27 -16.92 1.66
N HIS A 232 -6.40 -16.58 1.02
CA HIS A 232 -7.70 -17.17 1.34
C HIS A 232 -7.75 -18.67 1.07
N GLU A 233 -7.23 -19.11 -0.08
CA GLU A 233 -7.14 -20.53 -0.45
C GLU A 233 -6.34 -21.32 0.60
N ARG A 234 -5.17 -20.81 1.00
CA ARG A 234 -4.34 -21.44 2.03
C ARG A 234 -5.06 -21.56 3.39
N THR A 235 -5.78 -20.52 3.81
CA THR A 235 -6.54 -20.56 5.07
C THR A 235 -7.67 -21.60 5.01
N GLN A 236 -8.34 -21.75 3.86
CA GLN A 236 -9.38 -22.76 3.67
C GLN A 236 -8.81 -24.18 3.68
N GLU A 237 -7.68 -24.42 3.02
CA GLU A 237 -6.99 -25.72 3.03
C GLU A 237 -6.62 -26.15 4.46
N LEU A 238 -6.00 -25.25 5.23
CA LEU A 238 -5.64 -25.51 6.63
C LEU A 238 -6.88 -25.80 7.51
N ALA A 239 -7.99 -25.11 7.28
CA ALA A 239 -9.24 -25.36 8.01
C ALA A 239 -9.82 -26.75 7.67
N MET A 240 -9.79 -27.15 6.39
CA MET A 240 -10.24 -28.48 5.96
C MET A 240 -9.36 -29.61 6.51
N GLU A 241 -8.03 -29.44 6.53
CA GLU A 241 -7.11 -30.42 7.12
C GLU A 241 -7.30 -30.59 8.63
N GLN A 242 -7.59 -29.50 9.36
CA GLN A 242 -7.94 -29.56 10.79
C GLN A 242 -9.24 -30.31 11.03
N GLN A 243 -10.27 -30.10 10.22
CA GLN A 243 -11.51 -30.88 10.33
C GLN A 243 -11.27 -32.36 10.04
N ARG A 244 -10.50 -32.68 8.99
CA ARG A 244 -10.23 -34.06 8.58
C ARG A 244 -9.42 -34.84 9.62
N SER A 245 -8.48 -34.17 10.29
CA SER A 245 -7.70 -34.76 11.38
C SER A 245 -8.52 -34.99 12.65
N GLN A 246 -9.46 -34.09 12.98
CA GLN A 246 -10.41 -34.30 14.08
C GLN A 246 -11.36 -35.47 13.82
N GLU A 247 -11.85 -35.63 12.59
CA GLU A 247 -12.71 -36.78 12.22
C GLU A 247 -11.95 -38.12 12.29
N GLN A 248 -10.67 -38.15 11.89
CA GLN A 248 -9.84 -39.36 11.99
C GLN A 248 -9.54 -39.74 13.45
N GLN A 249 -9.36 -38.77 14.36
CA GLN A 249 -9.19 -39.06 15.78
C GLN A 249 -10.48 -39.59 16.44
N GLN A 250 -11.65 -39.23 15.93
CA GLN A 250 -12.94 -39.75 16.43
C GLN A 250 -13.27 -41.16 15.91
N ARG A 251 -12.73 -41.56 14.75
CA ARG A 251 -12.72 -42.96 14.29
C ARG A 251 -11.56 -43.74 14.92
N GLY A 252 -11.68 -44.07 16.20
CA GLY A 252 -10.72 -44.93 16.91
C GLY A 252 -10.49 -46.30 16.23
N PRO A 253 -9.43 -47.04 16.62
CA PRO A 253 -9.02 -48.26 15.93
C PRO A 253 -10.13 -49.31 15.98
N VAL A 254 -10.51 -49.81 14.80
CA VAL A 254 -11.41 -50.96 14.67
C VAL A 254 -10.76 -52.14 15.39
N PRO A 255 -11.40 -52.75 16.40
CA PRO A 255 -10.84 -53.91 17.07
C PRO A 255 -10.76 -55.07 16.06
N SER A 256 -9.57 -55.65 15.92
CA SER A 256 -9.35 -56.85 15.11
C SER A 256 -10.13 -58.03 15.70
N LEU A 257 -10.90 -58.72 14.85
CA LEU A 257 -11.58 -59.99 15.16
C LEU A 257 -10.60 -61.16 15.23
#